data_AF-A0A410DNR4-F1
#
_entry.id   AF-A0A410DNR4-F1
#
_cell.length_a   1.000
_cell.length_b   1.000
_cell.length_c   1.000
_cell.angle_alpha   90.00
_cell.angle_beta   90.00
_cell.angle_gamma   90.00
#
_symmetry.space_group_name_H-M   'P 1'
#
loop_
_entity.id
_entity.type
_entity.pdbx_description
1 polymer ?
#
loop_
_entity_poly.entity_id
_entity_poly.type
_entity_poly.pdbx_seq_one_letter_code
_entity_poly.pdbx_strand_id
1 'polypeptide(L)'
;MILFSLSDCLRAEVLETARKVEHELSEVKFNRYLVLTNYGKRIVLIFDLMDGKINLKTELGLIEEKIRKIAGANFGVRMTDEVYENSGLIEGSFPQSVIRVNNYIDDSVLDDDVNHYSKYIKSDITAIKKHLNLRENQIIWQLNPSNREDITAVLSIVNHKKDKKFRTVREEIVKIEDKKYIILHFDDDTRFKAINKIYILAEKNRSSLIYELIKYIT
;
A
#
# COMPACT_ATOMS: atom_id res chain seq x y z
N MET A 1 -9.08 5.05 22.68
CA MET A 1 -9.26 5.73 21.38
C MET A 1 -8.44 4.94 20.37
N ILE A 2 -8.98 4.52 19.22
CA ILE A 2 -8.31 3.44 18.44
C ILE A 2 -7.10 3.97 17.67
N LEU A 3 -5.94 3.78 18.26
CA LEU A 3 -4.64 3.84 17.64
C LEU A 3 -4.40 2.50 16.93
N PHE A 4 -4.85 2.30 15.71
CA PHE A 4 -4.41 1.20 14.83
C PHE A 4 -4.72 1.59 13.40
N SER A 5 -4.13 0.88 12.44
CA SER A 5 -4.48 1.07 11.04
C SER A 5 -5.83 0.51 10.65
N LEU A 6 -6.56 -0.21 11.53
CA LEU A 6 -7.96 -0.65 11.40
C LEU A 6 -8.51 -0.95 12.81
N SER A 7 -9.77 -0.63 13.12
CA SER A 7 -10.43 -1.16 14.32
C SER A 7 -10.38 -2.69 14.36
N ASP A 8 -10.53 -3.34 15.52
CA ASP A 8 -10.51 -4.80 15.60
C ASP A 8 -11.50 -5.45 14.60
N CYS A 9 -12.68 -4.82 14.43
CA CYS A 9 -13.67 -5.22 13.43
C CYS A 9 -13.13 -5.13 12.00
N LEU A 10 -12.46 -4.04 11.66
CA LEU A 10 -11.96 -3.82 10.32
C LEU A 10 -10.70 -4.65 10.01
N ARG A 11 -9.88 -4.94 11.03
CA ARG A 11 -8.82 -5.95 10.94
C ARG A 11 -9.42 -7.33 10.69
N ALA A 12 -10.48 -7.69 11.41
CA ALA A 12 -11.18 -8.96 11.20
C ALA A 12 -11.72 -9.06 9.77
N GLU A 13 -12.35 -8.00 9.25
CA GLU A 13 -12.86 -7.95 7.87
C GLU A 13 -11.74 -8.11 6.83
N VAL A 14 -10.60 -7.43 7.02
CA VAL A 14 -9.42 -7.59 6.15
C VAL A 14 -8.91 -9.03 6.16
N LEU A 15 -8.75 -9.63 7.35
CA LEU A 15 -8.25 -10.98 7.48
C LEU A 15 -9.25 -12.02 6.95
N GLU A 16 -10.55 -11.80 7.13
CA GLU A 16 -11.60 -12.64 6.57
C GLU A 16 -11.58 -12.57 5.03
N THR A 17 -11.46 -11.37 4.47
CA THR A 17 -11.39 -11.17 3.02
C THR A 17 -10.14 -11.81 2.43
N ALA A 18 -8.98 -11.62 3.08
CA ALA A 18 -7.74 -12.27 2.68
C ALA A 18 -7.86 -13.81 2.69
N ARG A 19 -8.47 -14.40 3.73
CA ARG A 19 -8.72 -15.85 3.80
C ARG A 19 -9.65 -16.34 2.71
N LYS A 20 -10.69 -15.56 2.34
CA LYS A 20 -11.58 -15.91 1.22
C LYS A 20 -10.79 -15.98 -0.08
N VAL A 21 -9.91 -15.01 -0.34
CA VAL A 21 -9.01 -15.03 -1.51
C VAL A 21 -8.12 -16.28 -1.49
N GLU A 22 -7.42 -16.57 -0.40
CA GLU A 22 -6.55 -17.76 -0.30
C GLU A 22 -7.31 -19.08 -0.46
N HIS A 23 -8.57 -19.13 -0.02
CA HIS A 23 -9.42 -20.31 -0.14
C HIS A 23 -9.85 -20.55 -1.59
N GLU A 24 -10.21 -19.49 -2.31
CA GLU A 24 -10.65 -19.58 -3.72
C GLU A 24 -9.48 -19.66 -4.71
N LEU A 25 -8.30 -19.15 -4.34
CA LEU A 25 -7.10 -19.12 -5.17
C LEU A 25 -5.92 -19.73 -4.40
N SER A 26 -5.70 -21.04 -4.57
CA SER A 26 -4.61 -21.75 -3.90
C SER A 26 -3.20 -21.31 -4.31
N GLU A 27 -3.10 -20.59 -5.42
CA GLU A 27 -1.83 -20.08 -5.98
C GLU A 27 -1.32 -18.80 -5.29
N VAL A 28 -2.12 -18.19 -4.40
CA VAL A 28 -1.75 -16.95 -3.72
C VAL A 28 -1.79 -17.08 -2.20
N LYS A 29 -0.92 -16.31 -1.54
CA LYS A 29 -0.84 -16.22 -0.08
C LYS A 29 -0.96 -14.78 0.35
N PHE A 30 -1.80 -14.49 1.33
CA PHE A 30 -1.85 -13.18 1.93
C PHE A 30 -0.53 -12.88 2.65
N ASN A 31 0.11 -11.77 2.26
CA ASN A 31 1.36 -11.32 2.88
C ASN A 31 1.10 -10.29 3.97
N ARG A 32 0.42 -9.20 3.59
CA ARG A 32 0.17 -8.06 4.47
C ARG A 32 -0.91 -7.15 3.91
N TYR A 33 -1.36 -6.19 4.71
CA TYR A 33 -2.16 -5.08 4.21
C TYR A 33 -1.49 -3.73 4.45
N LEU A 34 -1.83 -2.79 3.58
CA LEU A 34 -1.34 -1.42 3.53
C LEU A 34 -2.51 -0.47 3.67
N VAL A 35 -2.36 0.60 4.44
CA VAL A 35 -3.36 1.66 4.54
C VAL A 35 -2.81 2.94 3.94
N LEU A 36 -3.43 3.37 2.84
CA LEU A 36 -3.11 4.58 2.09
C LEU A 36 -3.78 5.78 2.76
N THR A 37 -3.20 6.22 3.86
CA THR A 37 -3.78 7.23 4.75
C THR A 37 -3.98 8.61 4.13
N ASN A 38 -3.05 9.05 3.28
CA ASN A 38 -3.08 10.41 2.72
C ASN A 38 -3.64 10.51 1.29
N TYR A 39 -3.81 9.38 0.58
CA TYR A 39 -4.21 9.34 -0.82
C TYR A 39 -5.31 8.30 -1.01
N GLY A 40 -6.55 8.74 -1.23
CA GLY A 40 -7.74 7.88 -1.34
C GLY A 40 -8.24 7.22 -0.06
N LYS A 41 -7.46 7.26 1.04
CA LYS A 41 -7.80 6.63 2.34
C LYS A 41 -8.18 5.16 2.19
N ARG A 42 -7.37 4.42 1.44
CA ARG A 42 -7.69 3.04 1.03
C ARG A 42 -6.98 1.98 1.86
N ILE A 43 -7.51 0.77 1.83
CA ILE A 43 -6.84 -0.42 2.34
C ILE A 43 -6.48 -1.27 1.14
N VAL A 44 -5.22 -1.65 1.02
CA VAL A 44 -4.71 -2.49 -0.06
C VAL A 44 -4.25 -3.81 0.54
N LEU A 45 -4.82 -4.91 0.07
CA LEU A 45 -4.40 -6.26 0.39
C LEU A 45 -3.23 -6.66 -0.52
N ILE A 46 -2.16 -7.18 0.06
CA ILE A 46 -0.93 -7.55 -0.63
C ILE A 46 -0.77 -9.07 -0.54
N PHE A 47 -0.67 -9.71 -1.69
CA PHE A 47 -0.53 -11.16 -1.81
C PHE A 47 0.83 -11.54 -2.42
N ASP A 48 1.37 -12.66 -1.96
CA ASP A 48 2.44 -13.41 -2.59
C ASP A 48 1.88 -14.49 -3.52
N LEU A 49 2.77 -15.01 -4.34
CA LEU A 49 2.50 -16.13 -5.22
C LEU A 49 3.25 -17.38 -4.72
N MET A 50 2.55 -18.51 -4.59
CA MET A 50 3.13 -19.72 -3.99
C MET A 50 4.10 -20.47 -4.91
N ASP A 51 3.89 -20.46 -6.24
CA ASP A 51 4.74 -21.16 -7.22
C ASP A 51 5.30 -20.23 -8.31
N GLY A 52 6.58 -19.90 -8.17
CA GLY A 52 7.21 -18.68 -8.68
C GLY A 52 7.69 -18.61 -10.14
N LYS A 53 6.93 -19.10 -11.13
CA LYS A 53 7.15 -18.66 -12.54
C LYS A 53 5.84 -18.52 -13.28
N ILE A 54 5.40 -17.27 -13.39
CA ILE A 54 4.18 -16.89 -14.11
C ILE A 54 4.56 -15.96 -15.26
N ASN A 55 3.92 -16.12 -16.42
CA ASN A 55 4.08 -15.18 -17.52
C ASN A 55 3.43 -13.82 -17.19
N LEU A 56 4.30 -12.83 -17.09
CA LEU A 56 4.09 -11.39 -16.86
C LEU A 56 2.76 -10.79 -17.38
N LYS A 57 2.42 -10.99 -18.66
CA LYS A 57 1.45 -10.12 -19.35
C LYS A 57 0.01 -10.62 -19.37
N THR A 58 -0.22 -11.88 -19.08
CA THR A 58 -1.58 -12.46 -19.12
C THR A 58 -1.90 -13.15 -17.82
N GLU A 59 -0.99 -13.92 -17.25
CA GLU A 59 -1.33 -14.75 -16.11
C GLU A 59 -1.36 -13.94 -14.81
N LEU A 60 -0.36 -13.08 -14.56
CA LEU A 60 -0.32 -12.27 -13.34
C LEU A 60 -1.46 -11.25 -13.27
N GLY A 61 -1.80 -10.61 -14.39
CA GLY A 61 -2.93 -9.69 -14.46
C GLY A 61 -4.27 -10.38 -14.27
N LEU A 62 -4.46 -11.59 -14.83
CA LEU A 62 -5.65 -12.40 -14.58
C LEU A 62 -5.77 -12.82 -13.11
N ILE A 63 -4.66 -13.14 -12.45
CA ILE A 63 -4.65 -13.46 -11.01
C ILE A 63 -5.09 -12.24 -10.21
N GLU A 64 -4.51 -11.05 -10.45
CA GLU A 64 -4.93 -9.83 -9.76
C GLU A 64 -6.41 -9.49 -9.98
N GLU A 65 -6.92 -9.68 -11.19
CA GLU A 65 -8.34 -9.49 -11.51
C GLU A 65 -9.24 -10.47 -10.73
N LYS A 66 -8.84 -11.74 -10.61
CA LYS A 66 -9.55 -12.73 -9.79
C LYS A 66 -9.53 -12.34 -8.30
N ILE A 67 -8.36 -12.00 -7.75
CA ILE A 67 -8.22 -11.53 -6.36
C ILE A 67 -9.14 -10.34 -6.13
N ARG A 68 -9.15 -9.35 -7.02
CA ARG A 68 -10.02 -8.17 -6.90
C ARG A 68 -11.49 -8.52 -6.88
N LYS A 69 -11.91 -9.45 -7.74
CA LYS A 69 -13.30 -9.90 -7.79
C LYS A 69 -13.74 -10.52 -6.45
N ILE A 70 -12.86 -11.30 -5.82
CA ILE A 70 -13.13 -11.95 -4.53
C ILE A 70 -13.08 -10.93 -3.38
N ALA A 71 -12.07 -10.06 -3.37
CA ALA A 71 -11.89 -9.03 -2.35
C ALA A 71 -13.01 -7.97 -2.38
N GLY A 72 -13.61 -7.74 -3.54
CA GLY A 72 -14.68 -6.77 -3.74
C GLY A 72 -14.18 -5.33 -3.78
N ALA A 73 -15.12 -4.38 -3.95
CA ALA A 73 -14.80 -2.96 -4.18
C ALA A 73 -14.30 -2.21 -2.92
N ASN A 74 -14.36 -2.84 -1.75
CA ASN A 74 -13.94 -2.23 -0.49
C ASN A 74 -12.41 -2.21 -0.31
N PHE A 75 -11.70 -3.10 -1.03
CA PHE A 75 -10.26 -3.30 -0.88
C PHE A 75 -9.53 -3.18 -2.23
N GLY A 76 -8.44 -2.42 -2.22
CA GLY A 76 -7.45 -2.50 -3.28
C GLY A 76 -6.67 -3.80 -3.17
N VAL A 77 -6.09 -4.27 -4.29
CA VAL A 77 -5.30 -5.50 -4.33
C VAL A 77 -4.02 -5.29 -5.11
N ARG A 78 -2.95 -5.95 -4.69
CA ARG A 78 -1.67 -6.03 -5.40
C ARG A 78 -0.92 -7.31 -5.06
N MET A 79 0.08 -7.62 -5.88
CA MET A 79 1.10 -8.59 -5.54
C MET A 79 2.29 -7.91 -4.83
N THR A 80 3.14 -8.69 -4.17
CA THR A 80 4.40 -8.18 -3.60
C THR A 80 5.36 -7.69 -4.69
N ASP A 81 6.30 -6.83 -4.29
CA ASP A 81 7.35 -6.33 -5.20
C ASP A 81 8.17 -7.50 -5.79
N GLU A 82 8.43 -8.53 -4.99
CA GLU A 82 9.14 -9.75 -5.42
C GLU A 82 8.39 -10.52 -6.51
N VAL A 83 7.06 -10.67 -6.40
CA VAL A 83 6.25 -11.30 -7.46
C VAL A 83 6.32 -10.50 -8.76
N TYR A 84 6.28 -9.17 -8.67
CA TYR A 84 6.45 -8.30 -9.83
C TYR A 84 7.84 -8.50 -10.46
N GLU A 85 8.92 -8.43 -9.68
CA GLU A 85 10.29 -8.65 -10.16
C GLU A 85 10.47 -10.02 -10.82
N ASN A 86 10.00 -11.09 -10.16
CA ASN A 86 10.11 -12.47 -10.65
C ASN A 86 9.24 -12.77 -11.88
N SER A 87 8.17 -12.00 -12.10
CA SER A 87 7.37 -12.13 -13.32
C SER A 87 8.12 -11.67 -14.58
N GLY A 88 9.25 -10.97 -14.42
CA GLY A 88 10.05 -10.39 -15.49
C GLY A 88 9.85 -8.88 -15.67
N LEU A 89 9.19 -8.19 -14.72
CA LEU A 89 9.32 -6.73 -14.62
C LEU A 89 10.78 -6.46 -14.26
N ILE A 90 11.55 -6.15 -15.30
CA ILE A 90 13.01 -6.10 -15.30
C ILE A 90 13.55 -5.53 -13.98
N GLU A 91 14.40 -6.32 -13.32
CA GLU A 91 15.23 -5.89 -12.19
C GLU A 91 15.83 -4.50 -12.50
N GLY A 92 15.46 -3.49 -11.71
CA GLY A 92 15.94 -2.11 -11.88
C GLY A 92 15.08 -1.18 -12.76
N SER A 93 14.05 -1.69 -13.45
CA SER A 93 13.08 -0.86 -14.18
C SER A 93 12.01 -0.28 -13.27
N PHE A 94 11.52 -1.02 -12.28
CA PHE A 94 10.47 -0.57 -11.35
C PHE A 94 10.80 0.77 -10.68
N PRO A 95 12.02 1.03 -10.16
CA PRO A 95 12.37 2.35 -9.63
C PRO A 95 12.35 3.48 -10.67
N GLN A 96 12.70 3.21 -11.94
CA GLN A 96 12.66 4.19 -13.02
C GLN A 96 11.22 4.43 -13.53
N SER A 97 10.41 3.39 -13.61
CA SER A 97 8.97 3.46 -13.91
C SER A 97 8.24 4.30 -12.87
N VAL A 98 8.60 4.16 -11.60
CA VAL A 98 8.06 4.97 -10.49
C VAL A 98 8.37 6.46 -10.67
N ILE A 99 9.58 6.82 -11.13
CA ILE A 99 9.92 8.22 -11.46
C ILE A 99 9.10 8.71 -12.65
N ARG A 100 8.98 7.90 -13.71
CA ARG A 100 8.21 8.23 -14.92
C ARG A 100 6.73 8.44 -14.61
N VAL A 101 6.12 7.52 -13.85
CA VAL A 101 4.73 7.64 -13.37
C VAL A 101 4.51 8.96 -12.66
N ASN A 102 5.43 9.36 -11.77
CA ASN A 102 5.28 10.63 -11.07
C ASN A 102 5.33 11.85 -12.01
N ASN A 103 6.10 11.77 -13.09
CA ASN A 103 6.28 12.85 -14.06
C ASN A 103 5.16 12.89 -15.12
N TYR A 104 4.61 11.74 -15.54
CA TYR A 104 3.65 11.65 -16.63
C TYR A 104 2.19 11.66 -16.18
N ILE A 105 1.91 11.25 -14.93
CA ILE A 105 0.56 11.23 -14.38
C ILE A 105 0.39 12.44 -13.46
N ASP A 106 -0.63 13.24 -13.73
CA ASP A 106 -0.94 14.43 -12.95
C ASP A 106 -1.36 14.09 -11.50
N ASP A 107 -1.10 15.01 -10.58
CA ASP A 107 -1.42 14.83 -9.16
C ASP A 107 -2.92 14.78 -8.89
N SER A 108 -3.76 15.33 -9.77
CA SER A 108 -5.23 15.25 -9.67
C SER A 108 -5.77 13.82 -9.62
N VAL A 109 -5.00 12.82 -10.08
CA VAL A 109 -5.35 11.40 -9.91
C VAL A 109 -5.40 11.02 -8.44
N LEU A 110 -4.64 11.68 -7.56
CA LEU A 110 -4.58 11.40 -6.13
C LEU A 110 -5.75 12.00 -5.34
N ASP A 111 -6.50 12.92 -5.94
CA ASP A 111 -7.69 13.55 -5.35
C ASP A 111 -8.92 12.62 -5.39
N ASP A 112 -8.73 11.38 -5.83
CA ASP A 112 -9.78 10.43 -6.14
C ASP A 112 -10.39 9.72 -4.92
N ASP A 113 -11.63 9.29 -5.15
CA ASP A 113 -12.73 9.07 -4.22
C ASP A 113 -12.43 8.44 -2.86
N VAL A 114 -13.20 8.95 -1.90
CA VAL A 114 -13.41 8.51 -0.52
C VAL A 114 -13.95 7.07 -0.54
N ASN A 115 -13.15 6.09 -0.12
CA ASN A 115 -13.64 4.73 0.04
C ASN A 115 -14.52 4.58 1.31
N HIS A 116 -15.10 3.39 1.48
CA HIS A 116 -15.94 3.02 2.62
C HIS A 116 -15.30 3.32 3.99
N TYR A 117 -13.98 3.18 4.13
CA TYR A 117 -13.27 3.30 5.41
C TYR A 117 -12.67 4.68 5.68
N SER A 118 -12.88 5.64 4.78
CA SER A 118 -12.22 6.94 4.81
C SER A 118 -12.44 7.75 6.10
N LYS A 119 -13.62 7.64 6.70
CA LYS A 119 -13.92 8.33 7.96
C LYS A 119 -13.05 7.80 9.11
N TYR A 120 -12.92 6.48 9.21
CA TYR A 120 -12.12 5.82 10.25
C TYR A 120 -10.64 6.15 10.07
N ILE A 121 -10.13 5.99 8.84
CA ILE A 121 -8.74 6.30 8.50
C ILE A 121 -8.39 7.77 8.81
N LYS A 122 -9.29 8.72 8.51
CA LYS A 122 -9.07 10.15 8.84
C LYS A 122 -8.96 10.39 10.35
N SER A 123 -9.79 9.72 11.15
CA SER A 123 -9.75 9.82 12.61
C SER A 123 -8.40 9.34 13.16
N ASP A 124 -7.95 8.17 12.68
CA ASP A 124 -6.73 7.54 13.19
C ASP A 124 -5.48 8.35 12.83
N ILE A 125 -5.40 8.87 11.60
CA ILE A 125 -4.31 9.77 11.19
C ILE A 125 -4.28 11.02 12.07
N THR A 126 -5.44 11.61 12.35
CA THR A 126 -5.53 12.81 13.21
C THR A 126 -4.98 12.51 14.60
N ALA A 127 -5.34 11.36 15.17
CA ALA A 127 -4.85 10.94 16.47
C ALA A 127 -3.33 10.67 16.47
N ILE A 128 -2.81 9.99 15.45
CA ILE A 128 -1.38 9.71 15.30
C ILE A 128 -0.58 11.00 15.13
N LYS A 129 -1.03 11.91 14.27
CA LYS A 129 -0.39 13.22 14.08
C LYS A 129 -0.34 14.02 15.37
N LYS A 130 -1.43 14.02 16.13
CA LYS A 130 -1.47 14.67 17.44
C LYS A 130 -0.49 14.06 18.43
N HIS A 131 -0.44 12.73 18.54
CA HIS A 131 0.46 12.03 19.48
C HIS A 131 1.94 12.20 19.14
N LEU A 132 2.27 12.15 17.85
CA LEU A 132 3.64 12.27 17.37
C LEU A 132 4.06 13.72 17.09
N ASN A 133 3.20 14.69 17.42
CA ASN A 133 3.40 16.13 17.15
C ASN A 133 3.81 16.43 15.70
N LEU A 134 3.14 15.77 14.75
CA LEU A 134 3.40 15.91 13.31
C LEU A 134 2.61 17.07 12.73
N ARG A 135 3.15 17.71 11.69
CA ARG A 135 2.46 18.74 10.93
C ARG A 135 1.26 18.15 10.19
N GLU A 136 0.22 18.97 10.01
CA GLU A 136 -1.02 18.56 9.35
C GLU A 136 -0.79 18.06 7.92
N ASN A 137 0.15 18.64 7.19
CA ASN A 137 0.47 18.25 5.82
C ASN A 137 1.45 17.07 5.70
N GLN A 138 1.97 16.51 6.81
CA GLN A 138 2.87 15.36 6.71
C GLN A 138 2.15 14.12 6.16
N ILE A 139 2.82 13.47 5.22
CA ILE A 139 2.38 12.21 4.62
C ILE A 139 2.74 11.07 5.57
N ILE A 140 1.75 10.25 5.88
CA ILE A 140 1.87 9.04 6.68
C ILE A 140 1.41 7.88 5.80
N TRP A 141 2.01 6.72 5.97
CA TRP A 141 1.55 5.42 5.45
C TRP A 141 1.63 4.40 6.55
N GLN A 142 0.78 3.38 6.49
CA GLN A 142 0.75 2.35 7.54
C GLN A 142 0.78 0.97 6.91
N LEU A 143 1.68 0.12 7.42
CA LEU A 143 1.76 -1.29 7.06
C LEU A 143 1.50 -2.15 8.28
N ASN A 144 0.74 -3.23 8.09
CA ASN A 144 0.74 -4.29 9.09
C ASN A 144 2.08 -5.05 9.00
N PRO A 145 2.74 -5.32 10.14
CA PRO A 145 3.97 -6.10 10.13
C PRO A 145 3.63 -7.57 9.85
N SER A 146 4.18 -8.13 8.77
CA SER A 146 3.87 -9.49 8.32
C SER A 146 4.24 -10.58 9.36
N ASN A 147 5.16 -10.31 10.30
CA ASN A 147 5.73 -11.32 11.20
C ASN A 147 6.06 -10.82 12.63
N ARG A 148 5.38 -9.77 13.12
CA ARG A 148 5.60 -9.25 14.50
C ARG A 148 4.29 -8.94 15.19
N GLU A 149 3.80 -9.89 15.98
CA GLU A 149 2.56 -9.73 16.76
C GLU A 149 2.67 -8.66 17.86
N ASP A 150 3.88 -8.39 18.34
CA ASP A 150 4.16 -7.37 19.35
C ASP A 150 4.15 -5.94 18.78
N ILE A 151 4.17 -5.81 17.46
CA ILE A 151 4.12 -4.53 16.75
C ILE A 151 2.74 -4.35 16.14
N THR A 152 2.13 -3.22 16.46
CA THR A 152 0.83 -2.80 15.95
C THR A 152 0.88 -2.45 14.47
N ALA A 153 1.78 -1.55 14.08
CA ALA A 153 1.93 -1.11 12.70
C ALA A 153 3.33 -0.53 12.46
N VAL A 154 3.75 -0.56 11.21
CA VAL A 154 4.88 0.23 10.71
C VAL A 154 4.31 1.52 10.11
N LEU A 155 4.72 2.68 10.64
CA LEU A 155 4.33 4.00 10.19
C LEU A 155 5.46 4.61 9.36
N SER A 156 5.24 4.80 8.07
CA SER A 156 6.18 5.54 7.22
C SER A 156 5.79 7.02 7.21
N ILE A 157 6.66 7.90 7.69
CA ILE A 157 6.43 9.34 7.80
C ILE A 157 7.38 10.07 6.86
N VAL A 158 6.83 10.96 6.02
CA VAL A 158 7.65 11.83 5.17
C VAL A 158 7.95 13.13 5.93
N ASN A 159 9.23 13.31 6.25
CA ASN A 159 9.80 14.54 6.75
C ASN A 159 10.32 15.30 5.55
N HIS A 160 9.52 16.19 4.95
CA HIS A 160 10.02 17.05 3.86
C HIS A 160 11.27 17.83 4.32
N LYS A 161 12.46 17.31 4.01
CA LYS A 161 13.74 18.01 4.14
C LYS A 161 14.11 18.59 2.79
N LYS A 162 14.92 19.65 2.81
CA LYS A 162 15.38 20.34 1.58
C LYS A 162 16.26 19.44 0.70
N ASP A 163 16.88 18.40 1.26
CA ASP A 163 17.71 17.45 0.50
C ASP A 163 16.88 16.29 -0.05
N LYS A 164 16.66 16.31 -1.37
CA LYS A 164 15.90 15.31 -2.14
C LYS A 164 16.68 14.00 -2.34
N LYS A 165 16.99 13.26 -1.28
CA LYS A 165 17.56 11.90 -1.40
C LYS A 165 16.68 10.89 -0.67
N PHE A 166 16.18 9.89 -1.40
CA PHE A 166 15.42 8.79 -0.82
C PHE A 166 16.33 7.93 0.06
N ARG A 167 16.30 8.18 1.38
CA ARG A 167 16.99 7.39 2.39
C ARG A 167 16.04 7.20 3.56
N THR A 168 16.01 6.00 4.15
CA THR A 168 15.48 5.86 5.50
C THR A 168 16.39 6.66 6.41
N VAL A 169 15.85 7.73 6.96
CA VAL A 169 16.63 8.73 7.70
C VAL A 169 16.74 8.33 9.16
N ARG A 170 15.73 7.62 9.66
CA ARG A 170 15.59 7.21 11.05
C ARG A 170 14.56 6.10 11.17
N GLU A 171 14.85 5.10 11.98
CA GLU A 171 13.90 4.11 12.49
C GLU A 171 13.78 4.30 14.00
N GLU A 172 12.57 4.21 14.54
CA GLU A 172 12.35 4.22 15.98
C GLU A 172 11.13 3.39 16.37
N ILE A 173 11.15 2.84 17.58
CA ILE A 173 9.99 2.16 18.16
C ILE A 173 9.32 3.14 19.12
N VAL A 174 8.05 3.45 18.86
CA VAL A 174 7.26 4.34 19.71
C VAL A 174 6.11 3.57 20.32
N LYS A 175 5.91 3.75 21.62
CA LYS A 175 4.73 3.27 22.31
C LYS A 175 3.69 4.39 22.35
N ILE A 176 2.51 4.14 21.79
CA ILE A 176 1.37 5.05 21.92
C ILE A 176 0.30 4.28 22.71
N GLU A 177 -0.01 4.78 23.90
CA GLU A 177 -0.81 4.05 24.91
C GLU A 177 -0.19 2.67 25.24
N ASP A 178 -0.89 1.58 24.96
CA ASP A 178 -0.45 0.20 25.16
C ASP A 178 0.18 -0.44 23.89
N LYS A 179 0.14 0.27 22.77
CA LYS A 179 0.51 -0.25 21.44
C LYS A 179 1.89 0.18 21.01
N LYS A 180 2.60 -0.69 20.29
CA LYS A 180 3.96 -0.44 19.79
C LYS A 180 3.96 -0.24 18.28
N TYR A 181 4.60 0.83 17.83
CA TYR A 181 4.75 1.17 16.43
C TYR A 181 6.22 1.20 16.07
N ILE A 182 6.54 0.78 14.85
CA ILE A 182 7.82 1.12 14.24
C ILE A 182 7.58 2.32 13.35
N ILE A 183 8.36 3.37 13.51
CA ILE A 183 8.28 4.57 12.67
C ILE A 183 9.51 4.60 11.77
N LEU A 184 9.26 4.72 10.47
CA LEU A 184 10.26 4.89 9.43
C LEU A 184 10.15 6.30 8.88
N HIS A 185 11.22 7.08 8.97
CA HIS A 185 11.26 8.46 8.49
C HIS A 185 11.91 8.54 7.11
N PHE A 186 11.25 9.22 6.17
CA PHE A 186 11.69 9.41 4.77
C PHE A 186 11.79 10.90 4.42
N ASP A 187 12.74 11.28 3.57
CA ASP A 187 12.89 12.69 3.12
C ASP A 187 12.07 13.02 1.85
N ASP A 188 11.60 12.00 1.11
CA ASP A 188 10.93 12.13 -0.20
C ASP A 188 9.71 11.19 -0.30
N ASP A 189 8.58 11.71 -0.80
CA ASP A 189 7.33 10.96 -1.03
C ASP A 189 7.17 10.47 -2.48
N THR A 190 8.10 10.77 -3.38
CA THR A 190 7.96 10.46 -4.82
C THR A 190 7.56 9.02 -5.11
N ARG A 191 8.21 8.04 -4.45
CA ARG A 191 7.90 6.62 -4.65
C ARG A 191 6.49 6.27 -4.16
N PHE A 192 6.15 6.75 -2.98
CA PHE A 192 4.83 6.59 -2.36
C PHE A 192 3.73 7.16 -3.28
N LYS A 193 3.94 8.37 -3.75
CA LYS A 193 3.03 9.10 -4.62
C LYS A 193 2.81 8.39 -5.96
N ALA A 194 3.88 7.97 -6.63
CA ALA A 194 3.78 7.25 -7.89
C ALA A 194 3.06 5.90 -7.77
N ILE A 195 3.39 5.12 -6.75
CA ILE A 195 2.71 3.84 -6.48
C ILE A 195 1.20 4.08 -6.30
N ASN A 196 0.80 5.13 -5.60
CA ASN A 196 -0.62 5.47 -5.44
C ASN A 196 -1.31 5.93 -6.72
N LYS A 197 -0.62 6.71 -7.56
CA LYS A 197 -1.14 7.09 -8.88
C LYS A 197 -1.49 5.85 -9.70
N ILE A 198 -0.61 4.85 -9.70
CA ILE A 198 -0.84 3.58 -10.42
C ILE A 198 -2.02 2.81 -9.79
N TYR A 199 -2.09 2.72 -8.46
CA TYR A 199 -3.21 2.07 -7.78
C TYR A 199 -4.55 2.67 -8.20
N ILE A 200 -4.67 3.98 -8.11
CA ILE A 200 -5.93 4.68 -8.39
C ILE A 200 -6.31 4.52 -9.87
N LEU A 201 -5.34 4.58 -10.79
CA LEU A 201 -5.59 4.34 -12.21
C LEU A 201 -6.08 2.91 -12.47
N ALA A 202 -5.46 1.91 -11.84
CA ALA A 202 -5.84 0.51 -11.99
C ALA A 202 -7.28 0.27 -11.53
N GLU A 203 -7.68 0.90 -10.43
CA GLU A 203 -9.06 0.84 -9.95
C GLU A 203 -10.04 1.56 -10.87
N LYS A 204 -9.73 2.80 -11.29
CA LYS A 204 -10.56 3.58 -12.24
C LYS A 204 -10.81 2.83 -13.54
N ASN A 205 -9.76 2.21 -14.06
CA ASN A 205 -9.80 1.48 -15.32
C ASN A 205 -10.31 0.05 -15.17
N ARG A 206 -10.59 -0.40 -13.93
CA ARG A 206 -10.93 -1.80 -13.60
C ARG A 206 -9.91 -2.80 -14.15
N SER A 207 -8.64 -2.41 -14.19
CA SER A 207 -7.53 -3.18 -14.78
C SER A 207 -6.55 -3.64 -13.69
N SER A 208 -5.81 -4.72 -13.93
CA SER A 208 -4.69 -5.10 -13.04
C SER A 208 -3.66 -3.97 -12.91
N LEU A 209 -3.02 -3.87 -11.73
CA LEU A 209 -1.96 -2.88 -11.50
C LEU A 209 -0.83 -3.03 -12.50
N ILE A 210 -0.51 -4.27 -12.87
CA ILE A 210 0.59 -4.54 -13.80
C ILE A 210 0.34 -3.97 -15.18
N TYR A 211 -0.92 -3.98 -15.63
CA TYR A 211 -1.31 -3.42 -16.93
C TYR A 211 -1.17 -1.91 -16.95
N GLU A 212 -1.41 -1.23 -15.82
CA GLU A 212 -1.16 0.21 -15.70
C GLU A 212 0.34 0.52 -15.61
N LEU A 213 1.09 -0.27 -14.84
CA LEU A 213 2.52 -0.06 -14.64
C LEU A 213 3.32 -0.23 -15.95
N ILE A 214 3.03 -1.26 -16.74
CA ILE A 214 3.76 -1.58 -17.97
C ILE A 214 3.70 -0.44 -19.00
N LYS A 215 2.65 0.40 -18.99
CA LYS A 215 2.52 1.57 -19.88
C LYS A 215 3.67 2.57 -19.73
N TYR A 216 4.42 2.51 -18.63
CA TYR A 216 5.48 3.47 -18.28
C TYR A 216 6.89 2.87 -18.28
N ILE A 217 7.07 1.64 -18.78
CA ILE A 217 8.34 0.89 -18.73
C ILE A 217 9.30 1.19 -19.90
N THR A 218 8.90 1.94 -20.92
CA THR A 218 9.74 2.25 -22.10
C THR A 218 10.65 3.45 -21.92
#